data_AF-B6K7K0-F1
#
_entry.id   AF-B6K7K0-F1
#
_cell.length_a   1.000
_cell.length_b   1.000
_cell.length_c   1.000
_cell.angle_alpha   90.00
_cell.angle_beta   90.00
_cell.angle_gamma   90.00
#
_symmetry.space_group_name_H-M   'P 1'
#
loop_
_entity.id
_entity.type
_entity.pdbx_description
1 polymer ?
#
loop_
_entity_poly.entity_id
_entity_poly.type
_entity_poly.pdbx_seq_one_letter_code
_entity_poly.pdbx_strand_id
1 'polypeptide(L)'
;MSRFWRTVRPWVLVDANRKMSLPERFLKNEDLEPVPKEQRKWGPWNYVAFWMADAVNINTWMIAGTTIQAGLSWWESWICVWVGYLFCGILVAITGRAGAVYHAPFPMLVRSSFGTWGSLWPILNRAVLACIWYGVQAWIGGETVTLMLRSIWPSFKNIKNTMASSGTETYEWLGFFIFWLISLVAIWFPVYQIRHLFTVKSYLAPIAAWAFFIWAVVKAKGLGPVIHESTQLNRWDHGWAIVDGIVNCIDGFATLIVNNPDFTRFAKTPSCSFLPQLVTIPIVFGITSFIGIMVASASKALYGAAIWDPTQLLASFLDNQPTHGTRAGVFFISAGLCLAQLGVNIAANSVSAGNDMSALLPMLINIRRGGYIAAIVGICICPWKLLSSSNKFTTYLSAYSVFLSSFAGVIVADYYIVRKGYIKVASIYDWRFQNNPYWFWKGISLRGFASYILGMLVNIVGLFGACGAKVPKSANTLFRLNYFLGFLVAFISHIIICRVWPVEAAGDKWSAEAPEEVEDYIVARDLEREKAASSSVDSVEYIDGLQIDEKPVKTKADEAKTDIQQIL
;
A
#
# COMPACT_ATOMS: atom_id res chain seq x y z
N MET A 1 -9.55 38.61 4.81
CA MET A 1 -10.06 37.23 4.95
C MET A 1 -11.53 37.29 5.34
N SER A 2 -12.42 36.65 4.59
CA SER A 2 -13.87 36.67 4.85
C SER A 2 -14.22 36.03 6.20
N ARG A 3 -15.32 36.48 6.81
CA ARG A 3 -15.84 35.94 8.09
C ARG A 3 -16.07 34.43 8.00
N PHE A 4 -16.56 33.96 6.85
CA PHE A 4 -16.71 32.54 6.50
C PHE A 4 -15.40 31.75 6.59
N TRP A 5 -14.31 32.27 6.01
CA TRP A 5 -13.02 31.58 6.08
C TRP A 5 -12.47 31.51 7.51
N ARG A 6 -12.72 32.51 8.36
CA ARG A 6 -12.30 32.46 9.77
C ARG A 6 -13.03 31.36 10.55
N THR A 7 -14.30 31.10 10.23
CA THR A 7 -15.11 30.05 10.87
C THR A 7 -14.76 28.65 10.36
N VAL A 8 -14.45 28.51 9.07
CA VAL A 8 -14.18 27.20 8.44
C VAL A 8 -12.71 26.76 8.58
N ARG A 9 -11.78 27.71 8.65
CA ARG A 9 -10.33 27.45 8.70
C ARG A 9 -9.88 26.49 9.82
N PRO A 10 -10.37 26.57 11.08
CA PRO A 10 -9.98 25.64 12.14
C PRO A 10 -10.39 24.20 11.85
N TRP A 11 -11.49 24.00 11.11
CA TRP A 11 -11.98 22.69 10.72
C TRP A 11 -11.23 22.12 9.51
N VAL A 12 -10.72 22.99 8.64
CA VAL A 12 -10.04 22.59 7.40
C VAL A 12 -8.54 22.35 7.61
N LEU A 13 -7.87 23.12 8.47
CA LEU A 13 -6.43 22.95 8.70
C LEU A 13 -6.15 21.80 9.67
N VAL A 14 -5.24 20.89 9.29
CA VAL A 14 -4.82 19.76 10.13
C VAL A 14 -3.88 20.20 11.23
N ASP A 15 -2.91 21.07 10.91
CA ASP A 15 -2.05 21.72 11.89
C ASP A 15 -2.10 23.24 11.68
N ALA A 16 -2.65 23.93 12.67
CA ALA A 16 -2.84 25.38 12.65
C ALA A 16 -1.72 26.12 13.40
N ASN A 17 -0.56 25.48 13.64
CA ASN A 17 0.53 26.10 14.40
C ASN A 17 0.91 27.47 13.81
N ARG A 18 0.49 28.53 14.51
CA ARG A 18 0.51 29.92 13.99
C ARG A 18 1.93 30.44 13.77
N LYS A 19 2.92 29.82 14.43
CA LYS A 19 4.34 30.23 14.40
C LYS A 19 5.11 29.73 13.17
N MET A 20 4.59 28.76 12.42
CA MET A 20 5.23 28.28 11.19
C MET A 20 4.91 29.16 9.98
N SER A 21 5.92 29.42 9.17
CA SER A 21 5.79 30.02 7.84
C SER A 21 4.97 29.13 6.89
N LEU A 22 4.44 29.71 5.81
CA LEU A 22 3.65 28.95 4.83
C LEU A 22 4.43 27.78 4.22
N PRO A 23 5.71 27.94 3.80
CA PRO A 23 6.50 26.82 3.27
C PRO A 23 6.81 25.72 4.29
N GLU A 24 7.04 26.07 5.58
CA GLU A 24 7.18 25.08 6.66
C GLU A 24 5.95 24.17 6.78
N ARG A 25 4.76 24.77 6.67
CA ARG A 25 3.48 24.03 6.73
C ARG A 25 3.25 23.15 5.51
N PHE A 26 3.93 23.42 4.40
CA PHE A 26 3.93 22.56 3.21
C PHE A 26 4.91 21.39 3.31
N LEU A 27 5.75 21.33 4.33
CA LEU A 27 6.72 20.24 4.52
C LEU A 27 6.51 19.42 5.79
N LYS A 28 5.88 20.01 6.82
CA LYS A 28 5.69 19.40 8.13
C LYS A 28 4.22 19.12 8.39
N ASN A 29 3.95 17.90 8.84
CA ASN A 29 2.69 17.42 9.37
C ASN A 29 3.03 16.35 10.42
N GLU A 30 2.27 16.29 11.52
CA GLU A 30 2.47 15.30 12.57
C GLU A 30 2.48 13.86 12.01
N ASP A 31 1.62 13.57 11.04
CA ASP A 31 1.52 12.26 10.39
C ASP A 31 2.78 11.88 9.56
N LEU A 32 3.60 12.87 9.21
CA LEU A 32 4.78 12.73 8.36
C LEU A 32 6.10 12.71 9.14
N GLU A 33 6.09 13.13 10.41
CA GLU A 33 7.29 13.21 11.22
C GLU A 33 7.87 11.83 11.57
N PRO A 34 9.16 11.75 11.92
CA PRO A 34 9.76 10.50 12.38
C PRO A 34 9.05 9.96 13.64
N VAL A 35 8.89 8.65 13.72
CA VAL A 35 8.15 8.00 14.80
C VAL A 35 8.96 8.03 16.12
N PRO A 36 8.42 8.57 17.23
CA PRO A 36 9.08 8.57 18.54
C PRO A 36 9.31 7.16 19.09
N LYS A 37 10.30 6.99 19.97
CA LYS A 37 10.70 5.67 20.51
C LYS A 37 9.56 4.91 21.17
N GLU A 38 8.66 5.60 21.87
CA GLU A 38 7.52 5.00 22.58
C GLU A 38 6.50 4.38 21.63
N GLN A 39 6.46 4.85 20.37
CA GLN A 39 5.52 4.42 19.34
C GLN A 39 6.11 3.34 18.42
N ARG A 40 7.42 3.09 18.48
CA ARG A 40 8.14 2.03 17.74
C ARG A 40 7.86 0.65 18.34
N LYS A 41 6.62 0.17 18.20
CA LYS A 41 6.14 -1.04 18.90
C LYS A 41 6.28 -2.34 18.09
N TRP A 42 6.64 -2.29 16.81
CA TRP A 42 6.59 -3.46 15.92
C TRP A 42 7.86 -4.31 16.05
N GLY A 43 7.67 -5.58 16.43
CA GLY A 43 8.71 -6.61 16.39
C GLY A 43 8.58 -7.53 15.16
N PRO A 44 9.41 -8.58 15.05
CA PRO A 44 9.45 -9.49 13.90
C PRO A 44 8.08 -10.11 13.57
N TRP A 45 7.37 -10.59 14.61
CA TRP A 45 6.07 -11.24 14.47
C TRP A 45 4.96 -10.30 14.00
N ASN A 46 5.09 -8.99 14.24
CA ASN A 46 4.14 -8.02 13.70
C ASN A 46 4.23 -7.94 12.17
N TYR A 47 5.44 -8.01 11.61
CA TYR A 47 5.64 -8.09 10.16
C TYR A 47 5.16 -9.41 9.58
N VAL A 48 5.37 -10.54 10.27
CA VAL A 48 4.82 -11.84 9.86
C VAL A 48 3.29 -11.78 9.80
N ALA A 49 2.66 -11.29 10.88
CA ALA A 49 1.21 -11.17 10.95
C ALA A 49 0.64 -10.17 9.92
N PHE A 50 1.36 -9.07 9.67
CA PHE A 50 1.00 -8.09 8.65
C PHE A 50 0.97 -8.72 7.25
N TRP A 51 2.06 -9.40 6.84
CA TRP A 51 2.12 -10.04 5.53
C TRP A 51 1.19 -11.24 5.42
N MET A 52 0.93 -11.95 6.52
CA MET A 52 -0.09 -12.99 6.53
C MET A 52 -1.49 -12.43 6.29
N ALA A 53 -1.82 -11.32 6.96
CA ALA A 53 -3.07 -10.63 6.72
C ALA A 53 -3.12 -10.09 5.27
N ASP A 54 -2.04 -9.52 4.76
CA ASP A 54 -2.02 -8.98 3.41
C ASP A 54 -2.17 -10.07 2.33
N ALA A 55 -1.42 -11.17 2.46
CA ALA A 55 -1.39 -12.27 1.50
C ALA A 55 -2.76 -12.91 1.27
N VAL A 56 -3.54 -13.14 2.34
CA VAL A 56 -4.86 -13.76 2.25
C VAL A 56 -5.88 -12.72 1.78
N ASN A 57 -5.98 -12.59 0.46
CA ASN A 57 -6.98 -11.79 -0.23
C ASN A 57 -7.32 -12.41 -1.58
N ILE A 58 -8.40 -11.95 -2.20
CA ILE A 58 -8.94 -12.54 -3.43
C ILE A 58 -8.04 -12.24 -4.65
N ASN A 59 -7.35 -11.10 -4.70
CA ASN A 59 -6.41 -10.80 -5.79
C ASN A 59 -5.23 -11.77 -5.79
N THR A 60 -4.61 -12.03 -4.62
CA THR A 60 -3.54 -13.02 -4.50
C THR A 60 -4.02 -14.41 -4.90
N TRP A 61 -5.25 -14.76 -4.51
CA TRP A 61 -5.87 -16.05 -4.85
C TRP A 61 -5.97 -16.26 -6.37
N MET A 62 -6.33 -15.22 -7.10
CA MET A 62 -6.55 -15.26 -8.55
C MET A 62 -5.26 -15.17 -9.38
N ILE A 63 -4.14 -14.76 -8.78
CA ILE A 63 -2.95 -14.35 -9.54
C ILE A 63 -2.40 -15.46 -10.43
N ALA A 64 -2.33 -16.69 -9.91
CA ALA A 64 -1.85 -17.85 -10.65
C ALA A 64 -2.80 -18.30 -11.77
N GLY A 65 -4.08 -17.91 -11.71
CA GLY A 65 -5.04 -18.21 -12.76
C GLY A 65 -4.69 -17.57 -14.09
N THR A 66 -4.03 -16.41 -14.06
CA THR A 66 -3.62 -15.68 -15.28
C THR A 66 -2.63 -16.48 -16.12
N THR A 67 -1.64 -17.10 -15.49
CA THR A 67 -0.58 -17.87 -16.19
C THR A 67 -1.05 -19.26 -16.62
N ILE A 68 -1.96 -19.87 -15.84
CA ILE A 68 -2.58 -21.15 -16.23
C ILE A 68 -3.50 -20.94 -17.43
N GLN A 69 -4.28 -19.85 -17.45
CA GLN A 69 -5.07 -19.46 -18.63
C GLN A 69 -4.18 -19.15 -19.84
N ALA A 70 -2.96 -18.64 -19.62
CA ALA A 70 -1.97 -18.44 -20.68
C ALA A 70 -1.34 -19.75 -21.20
N GLY A 71 -1.63 -20.90 -20.60
CA GLY A 71 -1.22 -22.23 -21.08
C GLY A 71 -0.11 -22.92 -20.28
N LEU A 72 0.33 -22.32 -19.15
CA LEU A 72 1.25 -23.00 -18.23
C LEU A 72 0.53 -24.09 -17.42
N SER A 73 1.29 -25.12 -17.03
CA SER A 73 0.78 -26.07 -16.05
C SER A 73 0.67 -25.44 -14.65
N TRP A 74 -0.08 -26.10 -13.77
CA TRP A 74 -0.35 -25.58 -12.42
C TRP A 74 0.93 -25.43 -11.58
N TRP A 75 1.86 -26.38 -11.67
CA TRP A 75 3.07 -26.39 -10.85
C TRP A 75 4.09 -25.35 -11.35
N GLU A 76 4.17 -25.15 -12.67
CA GLU A 76 4.98 -24.08 -13.27
C GLU A 76 4.47 -22.71 -12.84
N SER A 77 3.14 -22.51 -12.91
CA SER A 77 2.50 -21.28 -12.45
C SER A 77 2.74 -21.06 -10.96
N TRP A 78 2.70 -22.11 -10.15
CA TRP A 78 3.00 -22.01 -8.72
C TRP A 78 4.46 -21.67 -8.44
N ILE A 79 5.41 -22.22 -9.20
CA ILE A 79 6.84 -21.83 -9.12
C ILE A 79 7.01 -20.36 -9.52
N CYS A 80 6.32 -19.88 -10.55
CA CYS A 80 6.34 -18.47 -10.94
C CYS A 80 5.92 -17.56 -9.79
N VAL A 81 4.88 -17.94 -9.05
CA VAL A 81 4.44 -17.24 -7.83
C VAL A 81 5.54 -17.23 -6.77
N TRP A 82 6.14 -18.38 -6.44
CA TRP A 82 7.22 -18.45 -5.46
C TRP A 82 8.40 -17.54 -5.81
N VAL A 83 8.84 -17.59 -7.07
CA VAL A 83 9.96 -16.78 -7.57
C VAL A 83 9.60 -15.30 -7.61
N GLY A 84 8.41 -14.95 -8.11
CA GLY A 84 7.92 -13.58 -8.18
C GLY A 84 7.83 -12.94 -6.79
N TYR A 85 7.19 -13.62 -5.83
CA TYR A 85 7.08 -13.10 -4.46
C TYR A 85 8.39 -13.17 -3.66
N LEU A 86 9.35 -14.02 -4.04
CA LEU A 86 10.71 -13.95 -3.51
C LEU A 86 11.39 -12.64 -3.94
N PHE A 87 11.27 -12.26 -5.22
CA PHE A 87 11.76 -10.95 -5.69
C PHE A 87 11.04 -9.79 -4.99
N CYS A 88 9.71 -9.88 -4.81
CA CYS A 88 8.96 -8.90 -4.02
C CYS A 88 9.52 -8.80 -2.59
N GLY A 89 9.74 -9.93 -1.92
CA GLY A 89 10.30 -9.97 -0.56
C GLY A 89 11.68 -9.32 -0.46
N ILE A 90 12.56 -9.57 -1.43
CA ILE A 90 13.87 -8.91 -1.53
C ILE A 90 13.71 -7.40 -1.66
N LEU A 91 12.92 -6.94 -2.63
CA LEU A 91 12.75 -5.52 -2.92
C LEU A 91 12.09 -4.79 -1.74
N VAL A 92 11.06 -5.37 -1.13
CA VAL A 92 10.39 -4.86 0.07
C VAL A 92 11.36 -4.73 1.24
N ALA A 93 12.19 -5.75 1.48
CA ALA A 93 13.16 -5.72 2.57
C ALA A 93 14.22 -4.63 2.36
N ILE A 94 14.66 -4.43 1.11
CA ILE A 94 15.62 -3.39 0.71
C ILE A 94 15.02 -1.99 0.88
N THR A 95 13.85 -1.72 0.31
CA THR A 95 13.20 -0.39 0.40
C THR A 95 12.77 -0.07 1.83
N GLY A 96 12.34 -1.08 2.59
CA GLY A 96 11.90 -0.93 3.98
C GLY A 96 12.99 -0.53 4.96
N ARG A 97 14.28 -0.78 4.65
CA ARG A 97 15.39 -0.49 5.57
C ARG A 97 15.44 0.99 5.94
N ALA A 98 15.30 1.90 4.98
CA ALA A 98 15.37 3.33 5.24
C ALA A 98 14.27 3.79 6.22
N GLY A 99 13.05 3.27 6.07
CA GLY A 99 11.97 3.50 7.03
C GLY A 99 12.29 2.95 8.42
N ALA A 100 12.87 1.75 8.51
CA ALA A 100 13.20 1.11 9.79
C ALA A 100 14.37 1.75 10.54
N VAL A 101 15.31 2.37 9.82
CA VAL A 101 16.47 3.07 10.39
C VAL A 101 16.07 4.49 10.79
N TYR A 102 15.48 5.25 9.87
CA TYR A 102 15.20 6.67 10.07
C TYR A 102 13.83 6.96 10.68
N HIS A 103 13.01 5.93 10.87
CA HIS A 103 11.65 6.01 11.40
C HIS A 103 10.74 7.01 10.66
N ALA A 104 11.04 7.28 9.39
CA ALA A 104 10.32 8.22 8.54
C ALA A 104 9.54 7.50 7.42
N PRO A 105 8.39 8.03 7.00
CA PRO A 105 7.57 7.42 5.95
C PRO A 105 8.17 7.65 4.55
N PHE A 106 7.69 6.89 3.56
CA PHE A 106 8.14 6.96 2.17
C PHE A 106 8.12 8.38 1.60
N PRO A 107 7.05 9.19 1.75
CA PRO A 107 6.98 10.52 1.14
C PRO A 107 8.08 11.46 1.61
N MET A 108 8.59 11.26 2.82
CA MET A 108 9.69 12.07 3.36
C MET A 108 11.03 11.55 2.85
N LEU A 109 11.24 10.23 2.85
CA LEU A 109 12.49 9.63 2.39
C LEU A 109 12.75 9.89 0.90
N VAL A 110 11.72 9.88 0.04
CA VAL A 110 11.87 10.11 -1.40
C VAL A 110 12.37 11.54 -1.73
N ARG A 111 12.28 12.49 -0.80
CA ARG A 111 12.90 13.84 -0.93
C ARG A 111 14.41 13.77 -1.06
N SER A 112 15.08 12.75 -0.50
CA SER A 112 16.53 12.61 -0.61
C SER A 112 16.99 12.41 -2.06
N SER A 113 16.17 11.72 -2.86
CA SER A 113 16.51 11.33 -4.23
C SER A 113 15.94 12.29 -5.28
N PHE A 114 14.71 12.78 -5.08
CA PHE A 114 13.99 13.62 -6.05
C PHE A 114 13.97 15.11 -5.69
N GLY A 115 14.40 15.48 -4.48
CA GLY A 115 14.38 16.84 -3.96
C GLY A 115 13.09 17.19 -3.23
N THR A 116 13.14 18.29 -2.48
CA THR A 116 12.03 18.75 -1.63
C THR A 116 10.71 18.87 -2.40
N TRP A 117 10.71 19.57 -3.54
CA TRP A 117 9.50 19.76 -4.37
C TRP A 117 9.37 18.70 -5.46
N GLY A 118 10.49 18.19 -5.98
CA GLY A 118 10.48 17.14 -7.00
C GLY A 118 9.89 15.81 -6.51
N SER A 119 9.98 15.54 -5.20
CA SER A 119 9.36 14.37 -4.55
C SER A 119 7.84 14.26 -4.72
N LEU A 120 7.15 15.38 -4.94
CA LEU A 120 5.70 15.39 -5.13
C LEU A 120 5.25 14.54 -6.33
N TRP A 121 6.11 14.38 -7.34
CA TRP A 121 5.80 13.55 -8.51
C TRP A 121 5.73 12.05 -8.18
N PRO A 122 6.76 11.41 -7.58
CA PRO A 122 6.65 10.04 -7.08
C PRO A 122 5.48 9.84 -6.12
N ILE A 123 5.26 10.78 -5.19
CA ILE A 123 4.19 10.71 -4.18
C ILE A 123 2.81 10.74 -4.85
N LEU A 124 2.60 11.62 -5.83
CA LEU A 124 1.34 11.71 -6.57
C LEU A 124 1.01 10.43 -7.33
N ASN A 125 2.00 9.88 -8.06
CA ASN A 125 1.82 8.63 -8.79
C ASN A 125 1.44 7.48 -7.85
N ARG A 126 2.06 7.41 -6.68
CA ARG A 126 1.74 6.41 -5.65
C ARG A 126 0.32 6.62 -5.08
N ALA A 127 -0.06 7.85 -4.77
CA ALA A 127 -1.38 8.19 -4.22
C ALA A 127 -2.51 7.80 -5.18
N VAL A 128 -2.34 8.09 -6.48
CA VAL A 128 -3.31 7.73 -7.53
C VAL A 128 -3.49 6.20 -7.58
N LEU A 129 -2.39 5.45 -7.56
CA LEU A 129 -2.45 4.00 -7.63
C LEU A 129 -3.06 3.39 -6.36
N ALA A 130 -2.78 3.95 -5.19
CA ALA A 130 -3.42 3.53 -3.95
C ALA A 130 -4.94 3.74 -4.00
N CYS A 131 -5.44 4.82 -4.63
CA CYS A 131 -6.88 5.01 -4.83
C CYS A 131 -7.49 3.98 -5.80
N ILE A 132 -6.75 3.60 -6.84
CA ILE A 132 -7.21 2.62 -7.82
C ILE A 132 -7.30 1.23 -7.20
N TRP A 133 -6.26 0.83 -6.48
CA TRP A 133 -6.30 -0.39 -5.68
C TRP A 133 -7.39 -0.35 -4.62
N TYR A 134 -7.65 0.82 -4.02
CA TYR A 134 -8.76 0.96 -3.09
C TYR A 134 -10.10 0.59 -3.74
N GLY A 135 -10.38 1.14 -4.92
CA GLY A 135 -11.59 0.85 -5.69
C GLY A 135 -11.70 -0.62 -6.05
N VAL A 136 -10.63 -1.22 -6.57
CA VAL A 136 -10.58 -2.65 -6.95
C VAL A 136 -10.87 -3.55 -5.76
N GLN A 137 -10.18 -3.34 -4.63
CA GLN A 137 -10.39 -4.13 -3.43
C GLN A 137 -11.78 -3.91 -2.82
N ALA A 138 -12.34 -2.70 -2.92
CA ALA A 138 -13.69 -2.41 -2.46
C ALA A 138 -14.77 -3.10 -3.31
N TRP A 139 -14.57 -3.17 -4.63
CA TRP A 139 -15.45 -3.90 -5.54
C TRP A 139 -15.51 -5.38 -5.21
N ILE A 140 -14.34 -6.01 -5.12
CA ILE A 140 -14.20 -7.43 -4.74
C ILE A 140 -14.80 -7.68 -3.35
N GLY A 141 -14.62 -6.75 -2.41
CA GLY A 141 -15.30 -6.79 -1.11
C GLY A 141 -16.83 -6.77 -1.23
N GLY A 142 -17.37 -5.95 -2.13
CA GLY A 142 -18.78 -5.88 -2.46
C GLY A 142 -19.38 -7.19 -2.99
N GLU A 143 -18.61 -7.94 -3.78
CA GLU A 143 -19.01 -9.27 -4.27
C GLU A 143 -19.20 -10.25 -3.10
N THR A 144 -18.32 -10.22 -2.10
CA THR A 144 -18.48 -11.06 -0.90
C THR A 144 -19.72 -10.69 -0.09
N VAL A 145 -20.07 -9.40 0.00
CA VAL A 145 -21.32 -8.94 0.63
C VAL A 145 -22.54 -9.40 -0.18
N THR A 146 -22.47 -9.30 -1.49
CA THR A 146 -23.52 -9.81 -2.40
C THR A 146 -23.78 -11.30 -2.17
N LEU A 147 -22.73 -12.11 -2.00
CA LEU A 147 -22.86 -13.52 -1.68
C LEU A 147 -23.51 -13.76 -0.32
N MET A 148 -23.12 -13.00 0.70
CA MET A 148 -23.76 -13.07 2.03
C MET A 148 -25.26 -12.77 1.93
N LEU A 149 -25.63 -11.72 1.20
CA LEU A 149 -27.03 -11.34 0.99
C LEU A 149 -27.81 -12.42 0.22
N ARG A 150 -27.24 -12.98 -0.85
CA ARG A 150 -27.84 -14.10 -1.59
C ARG A 150 -27.99 -15.36 -0.74
N SER A 151 -27.07 -15.60 0.19
CA SER A 151 -27.16 -16.72 1.13
C SER A 151 -28.32 -16.55 2.13
N ILE A 152 -28.59 -15.34 2.62
CA ILE A 152 -29.72 -15.07 3.53
C ILE A 152 -31.04 -15.01 2.75
N TRP A 153 -31.04 -14.28 1.62
CA TRP A 153 -32.20 -14.03 0.78
C TRP A 153 -31.90 -14.41 -0.67
N PRO A 154 -32.26 -15.62 -1.12
CA PRO A 154 -32.07 -16.03 -2.52
C PRO A 154 -32.77 -15.12 -3.53
N SER A 155 -33.87 -14.47 -3.14
CA SER A 155 -34.60 -13.49 -3.95
C SER A 155 -33.80 -12.21 -4.25
N PHE A 156 -32.69 -11.97 -3.58
CA PHE A 156 -31.84 -10.79 -3.79
C PHE A 156 -31.29 -10.69 -5.22
N LYS A 157 -31.05 -11.82 -5.89
CA LYS A 157 -30.62 -11.85 -7.30
C LYS A 157 -31.72 -11.34 -8.25
N ASN A 158 -32.99 -11.39 -7.83
CA ASN A 158 -34.13 -11.03 -8.66
C ASN A 158 -34.49 -9.54 -8.60
N ILE A 159 -33.65 -8.70 -7.99
CA ILE A 159 -33.85 -7.26 -7.98
C ILE A 159 -33.85 -6.76 -9.42
N LYS A 160 -34.87 -5.98 -9.79
CA LYS A 160 -34.98 -5.39 -11.13
C LYS A 160 -33.72 -4.57 -11.43
N ASN A 161 -33.03 -4.92 -12.51
CA ASN A 161 -31.82 -4.21 -12.89
C ASN A 161 -32.16 -2.82 -13.47
N THR A 162 -31.98 -1.77 -12.68
CA THR A 162 -32.17 -0.36 -13.07
C THR A 162 -30.87 0.30 -13.53
N MET A 163 -29.71 -0.32 -13.24
CA MET A 163 -28.38 0.22 -13.52
C MET A 163 -27.61 -0.53 -14.62
N ALA A 164 -28.30 -1.23 -15.53
CA ALA A 164 -27.68 -2.00 -16.61
C ALA A 164 -26.71 -1.17 -17.49
N SER A 165 -26.96 0.13 -17.66
CA SER A 165 -26.08 1.04 -18.41
C SER A 165 -24.71 1.31 -17.75
N SER A 166 -24.55 0.97 -16.47
CA SER A 166 -23.29 1.16 -15.73
C SER A 166 -22.21 0.13 -16.07
N GLY A 167 -22.59 -0.98 -16.71
CA GLY A 167 -21.72 -2.12 -17.03
C GLY A 167 -21.68 -3.22 -15.95
N THR A 168 -22.62 -3.21 -15.02
CA THR A 168 -22.80 -4.18 -13.92
C THR A 168 -24.27 -4.23 -13.50
N GLU A 169 -24.66 -5.16 -12.64
CA GLU A 169 -26.03 -5.34 -12.17
C GLU A 169 -26.36 -4.51 -10.91
N THR A 170 -27.63 -4.18 -10.73
CA THR A 170 -28.11 -3.34 -9.60
C THR A 170 -27.85 -3.99 -8.24
N TYR A 171 -27.95 -5.32 -8.15
CA TYR A 171 -27.70 -6.02 -6.89
C TYR A 171 -26.21 -6.02 -6.50
N GLU A 172 -25.29 -6.03 -7.49
CA GLU A 172 -23.84 -5.98 -7.27
C GLU A 172 -23.41 -4.62 -6.72
N TRP A 173 -24.00 -3.57 -7.29
CA TRP A 173 -23.87 -2.20 -6.77
C TRP A 173 -24.30 -2.07 -5.32
N LEU A 174 -25.40 -2.73 -4.93
CA LEU A 174 -25.88 -2.69 -3.56
C LEU A 174 -24.90 -3.41 -2.61
N GLY A 175 -24.36 -4.57 -3.00
CA GLY A 175 -23.32 -5.25 -2.24
C GLY A 175 -22.06 -4.41 -2.09
N PHE A 176 -21.60 -3.79 -3.18
CA PHE A 176 -20.51 -2.82 -3.16
C PHE A 176 -20.78 -1.64 -2.22
N PHE A 177 -21.95 -1.02 -2.31
CA PHE A 177 -22.30 0.14 -1.50
C PHE A 177 -22.32 -0.19 0.00
N ILE A 178 -22.83 -1.37 0.37
CA ILE A 178 -22.80 -1.84 1.75
C ILE A 178 -21.37 -2.06 2.22
N PHE A 179 -20.54 -2.75 1.43
CA PHE A 179 -19.12 -2.93 1.76
C PHE A 179 -18.40 -1.58 1.91
N TRP A 180 -18.67 -0.65 1.00
CA TRP A 180 -18.09 0.69 0.99
C TRP A 180 -18.48 1.47 2.24
N LEU A 181 -19.75 1.46 2.66
CA LEU A 181 -20.17 2.09 3.92
C LEU A 181 -19.47 1.48 5.15
N ILE A 182 -19.32 0.15 5.19
CA ILE A 182 -18.58 -0.54 6.25
C ILE A 182 -17.10 -0.12 6.25
N SER A 183 -16.49 -0.01 5.06
CA SER A 183 -15.09 0.42 4.95
C SER A 183 -14.89 1.86 5.39
N LEU A 184 -15.85 2.77 5.14
CA LEU A 184 -15.80 4.15 5.61
C LEU A 184 -15.75 4.25 7.15
N VAL A 185 -16.45 3.37 7.86
CA VAL A 185 -16.39 3.30 9.33
C VAL A 185 -15.02 2.78 9.76
N ALA A 186 -14.48 1.76 9.08
CA ALA A 186 -13.16 1.21 9.39
C ALA A 186 -12.02 2.23 9.17
N ILE A 187 -12.12 3.13 8.19
CA ILE A 187 -11.15 4.21 7.92
C ILE A 187 -11.07 5.21 9.09
N TRP A 188 -12.17 5.40 9.83
CA TRP A 188 -12.23 6.42 10.88
C TRP A 188 -11.27 6.13 12.05
N PHE A 189 -11.06 4.85 12.36
CA PHE A 189 -10.21 4.44 13.47
C PHE A 189 -8.73 4.79 13.17
N PRO A 190 -7.99 5.36 14.15
CA PRO A 190 -6.59 5.66 13.95
C PRO A 190 -5.74 4.41 13.73
N VAL A 191 -4.71 4.54 12.89
CA VAL A 191 -3.85 3.44 12.40
C VAL A 191 -3.29 2.56 13.51
N TYR A 192 -2.94 3.14 14.67
CA TYR A 192 -2.40 2.37 15.80
C TYR A 192 -3.40 1.40 16.45
N GLN A 193 -4.72 1.62 16.30
CA GLN A 193 -5.77 0.72 16.79
C GLN A 193 -6.10 -0.39 15.78
N ILE A 194 -5.87 -0.14 14.48
CA ILE A 194 -6.14 -1.07 13.38
C ILE A 194 -5.30 -2.35 13.49
N ARG A 195 -4.20 -2.33 14.26
CA ARG A 195 -3.40 -3.53 14.57
C ARG A 195 -4.24 -4.71 15.06
N HIS A 196 -5.32 -4.46 15.82
CA HIS A 196 -6.20 -5.50 16.34
C HIS A 196 -7.08 -6.12 15.23
N LEU A 197 -7.51 -5.32 14.25
CA LEU A 197 -8.18 -5.81 13.03
C LEU A 197 -7.27 -6.79 12.28
N PHE A 198 -5.97 -6.47 12.16
CA PHE A 198 -5.00 -7.33 11.49
C PHE A 198 -4.75 -8.62 12.25
N THR A 199 -4.67 -8.57 13.58
CA THR A 199 -4.54 -9.77 14.41
C THR A 199 -5.74 -10.70 14.22
N VAL A 200 -6.98 -10.20 14.37
CA VAL A 200 -8.19 -11.02 14.16
C VAL A 200 -8.23 -11.59 12.75
N LYS A 201 -7.96 -10.76 11.74
CA LYS A 201 -7.93 -11.16 10.34
C LYS A 201 -6.90 -12.26 10.08
N SER A 202 -5.70 -12.16 10.65
CA SER A 202 -4.62 -13.12 10.44
C SER A 202 -4.98 -14.54 10.91
N TYR A 203 -6.00 -14.70 11.75
CA TYR A 203 -6.55 -16.01 12.12
C TYR A 203 -7.77 -16.39 11.26
N LEU A 204 -8.75 -15.50 11.13
CA LEU A 204 -10.02 -15.84 10.48
C LEU A 204 -9.92 -16.01 8.96
N ALA A 205 -9.12 -15.17 8.29
CA ALA A 205 -9.01 -15.22 6.84
C ALA A 205 -8.36 -16.52 6.34
N PRO A 206 -7.22 -16.99 6.91
CA PRO A 206 -6.69 -18.31 6.55
C PRO A 206 -7.66 -19.45 6.83
N ILE A 207 -8.40 -19.41 7.94
CA ILE A 207 -9.41 -20.45 8.26
C ILE A 207 -10.48 -20.50 7.18
N ALA A 208 -11.01 -19.35 6.75
CA ALA A 208 -12.00 -19.29 5.67
C ALA A 208 -11.44 -19.80 4.33
N ALA A 209 -10.19 -19.45 4.00
CA ALA A 209 -9.49 -19.92 2.81
C ALA A 209 -9.34 -21.45 2.80
N TRP A 210 -8.85 -22.03 3.90
CA TRP A 210 -8.69 -23.47 4.05
C TRP A 210 -10.04 -24.20 4.07
N ALA A 211 -11.04 -23.65 4.76
CA ALA A 211 -12.39 -24.21 4.78
C ALA A 211 -12.99 -24.26 3.37
N PHE A 212 -12.81 -23.20 2.58
CA PHE A 212 -13.28 -23.18 1.20
C PHE A 212 -12.55 -24.20 0.32
N PHE A 213 -11.22 -24.30 0.46
CA PHE A 213 -10.43 -25.31 -0.26
C PHE A 213 -10.87 -26.74 0.05
N ILE A 214 -10.96 -27.09 1.33
CA ILE A 214 -11.41 -28.43 1.74
C ILE A 214 -12.81 -28.71 1.20
N TRP A 215 -13.72 -27.73 1.29
CA TRP A 215 -15.08 -27.90 0.79
C TRP A 215 -15.14 -28.12 -0.72
N ALA A 216 -14.38 -27.34 -1.50
CA ALA A 216 -14.33 -27.46 -2.95
C ALA A 216 -13.78 -28.83 -3.38
N VAL A 217 -12.70 -29.30 -2.75
CA VAL A 217 -12.08 -30.60 -3.04
C VAL A 217 -13.00 -31.78 -2.69
N VAL A 218 -13.65 -31.73 -1.52
CA VAL A 218 -14.62 -32.76 -1.11
C VAL A 218 -15.79 -32.82 -2.09
N LYS A 219 -16.32 -31.67 -2.50
CA LYS A 219 -17.44 -31.59 -3.44
C LYS A 219 -17.05 -32.10 -4.83
N ALA A 220 -15.84 -31.80 -5.27
CA ALA A 220 -15.27 -32.27 -6.54
C ALA A 220 -14.83 -33.75 -6.51
N LYS A 221 -14.87 -34.42 -5.33
CA LYS A 221 -14.39 -35.78 -5.10
C LYS A 221 -12.91 -35.97 -5.49
N GLY A 222 -12.10 -34.93 -5.30
CA GLY A 222 -10.68 -34.91 -5.66
C GLY A 222 -10.17 -33.51 -5.94
N LEU A 223 -8.88 -33.42 -6.28
CA LEU A 223 -8.21 -32.13 -6.57
C LEU A 223 -8.56 -31.53 -7.94
N GLY A 224 -9.41 -32.20 -8.72
CA GLY A 224 -9.83 -31.76 -10.06
C GLY A 224 -8.80 -32.03 -11.17
N PRO A 225 -9.15 -31.79 -12.44
CA PRO A 225 -8.33 -32.18 -13.59
C PRO A 225 -7.14 -31.26 -13.87
N VAL A 226 -7.15 -30.00 -13.41
CA VAL A 226 -6.09 -29.02 -13.76
C VAL A 226 -4.72 -29.45 -13.22
N ILE A 227 -4.69 -30.23 -12.14
CA ILE A 227 -3.42 -30.76 -11.60
C ILE A 227 -2.74 -31.80 -12.52
N HIS A 228 -3.47 -32.36 -13.48
CA HIS A 228 -2.98 -33.34 -14.45
C HIS A 228 -2.71 -32.73 -15.83
N GLU A 229 -3.04 -31.45 -16.04
CA GLU A 229 -2.84 -30.76 -17.31
C GLU A 229 -1.37 -30.33 -17.46
N SER A 230 -0.75 -30.76 -18.56
CA SER A 230 0.58 -30.33 -18.96
C SER A 230 0.54 -28.96 -19.66
N THR A 231 1.70 -28.30 -19.73
CA THR A 231 1.87 -27.08 -20.53
C THR A 231 1.43 -27.31 -21.98
N GLN A 232 0.67 -26.37 -22.53
CA GLN A 232 0.18 -26.40 -23.92
C GLN A 232 1.01 -25.50 -24.84
N LEU A 233 2.08 -24.90 -24.30
CA LEU A 233 2.90 -23.91 -25.00
C LEU A 233 4.09 -24.56 -25.69
N ASN A 234 4.49 -23.99 -26.84
CA ASN A 234 5.77 -24.33 -27.46
C ASN A 234 6.94 -23.84 -26.58
N ARG A 235 8.15 -24.35 -26.81
CA ARG A 235 9.33 -24.04 -25.97
C ARG A 235 9.60 -22.54 -25.79
N TRP A 236 9.37 -21.73 -26.83
CA TRP A 236 9.66 -20.30 -26.78
C TRP A 236 8.60 -19.53 -26.00
N ASP A 237 7.33 -19.76 -26.32
CA ASP A 237 6.18 -19.15 -25.64
C ASP A 237 6.08 -19.61 -24.19
N HIS A 238 6.51 -20.83 -23.90
CA HIS A 238 6.60 -21.40 -22.56
C HIS A 238 7.57 -20.62 -21.66
N GLY A 239 8.82 -20.42 -22.09
CA GLY A 239 9.81 -19.67 -21.29
C GLY A 239 9.38 -18.23 -21.04
N TRP A 240 8.70 -17.64 -22.02
CA TRP A 240 8.17 -16.30 -21.97
C TRP A 240 6.93 -16.16 -21.07
N ALA A 241 6.04 -17.17 -21.04
CA ALA A 241 4.92 -17.21 -20.11
C ALA A 241 5.38 -17.35 -18.64
N ILE A 242 6.48 -18.08 -18.40
CA ILE A 242 7.11 -18.13 -17.07
C ILE A 242 7.58 -16.74 -16.63
N VAL A 243 8.24 -16.00 -17.53
CA VAL A 243 8.68 -14.62 -17.27
C VAL A 243 7.49 -13.72 -16.95
N ASP A 244 6.43 -13.76 -17.76
CA ASP A 244 5.22 -12.97 -17.52
C ASP A 244 4.59 -13.31 -16.16
N GLY A 245 4.58 -14.58 -15.78
CA GLY A 245 4.05 -15.01 -14.47
C GLY A 245 4.83 -14.42 -13.29
N ILE A 246 6.15 -14.42 -13.38
CA ILE A 246 7.03 -13.82 -12.37
C ILE A 246 6.80 -12.31 -12.31
N VAL A 247 6.79 -11.63 -13.46
CA VAL A 247 6.65 -10.17 -13.54
C VAL A 247 5.26 -9.73 -13.10
N ASN A 248 4.20 -10.46 -13.42
CA ASN A 248 2.83 -10.16 -12.97
C ASN A 248 2.71 -10.15 -11.43
N CYS A 249 3.42 -11.05 -10.74
CA CYS A 249 3.49 -11.04 -9.28
C CYS A 249 4.15 -9.76 -8.74
N ILE A 250 5.21 -9.28 -9.41
CA ILE A 250 5.92 -8.07 -9.02
C ILE A 250 5.10 -6.81 -9.35
N ASP A 251 4.45 -6.77 -10.51
CA ASP A 251 3.59 -5.67 -10.95
C ASP A 251 2.42 -5.46 -9.98
N GLY A 252 1.80 -6.55 -9.51
CA GLY A 252 0.78 -6.52 -8.47
C GLY A 252 1.28 -6.00 -7.11
N PHE A 253 2.59 -6.11 -6.85
CA PHE A 253 3.22 -5.70 -5.59
C PHE A 253 3.99 -4.37 -5.67
N ALA A 254 4.11 -3.78 -6.85
CA ALA A 254 4.97 -2.62 -7.12
C ALA A 254 4.72 -1.45 -6.16
N THR A 255 3.44 -1.16 -5.86
CA THR A 255 3.06 -0.08 -4.93
C THR A 255 3.56 -0.36 -3.51
N LEU A 256 3.46 -1.61 -3.06
CA LEU A 256 3.87 -2.02 -1.71
C LEU A 256 5.39 -2.06 -1.56
N ILE A 257 6.10 -2.39 -2.65
CA ILE A 257 7.57 -2.33 -2.68
C ILE A 257 8.06 -0.93 -2.36
N VAL A 258 7.52 0.11 -3.01
CA VAL A 258 7.98 1.50 -2.76
C VAL A 258 7.48 2.07 -1.44
N ASN A 259 6.28 1.68 -0.97
CA ASN A 259 5.67 2.25 0.22
C ASN A 259 6.06 1.58 1.54
N ASN A 260 6.82 0.48 1.51
CA ASN A 260 7.18 -0.27 2.72
C ASN A 260 7.72 0.60 3.89
N PRO A 261 8.47 1.70 3.67
CA PRO A 261 8.85 2.62 4.74
C PRO A 261 7.71 3.13 5.63
N ASP A 262 6.49 3.24 5.09
CA ASP A 262 5.30 3.67 5.83
C ASP A 262 4.94 2.71 6.98
N PHE A 263 5.29 1.43 6.83
CA PHE A 263 5.07 0.38 7.84
C PHE A 263 6.35 0.10 8.63
N THR A 264 7.51 0.10 7.99
CA THR A 264 8.77 -0.19 8.69
C THR A 264 9.22 0.92 9.62
N ARG A 265 8.72 2.15 9.47
CA ARG A 265 8.96 3.24 10.43
C ARG A 265 8.59 2.91 11.88
N PHE A 266 7.66 1.97 12.10
CA PHE A 266 7.24 1.53 13.42
C PHE A 266 8.10 0.41 14.03
N ALA A 267 9.15 -0.05 13.33
CA ALA A 267 10.04 -1.12 13.78
C ALA A 267 10.78 -0.73 15.06
N LYS A 268 10.97 -1.68 15.98
CA LYS A 268 11.87 -1.52 17.13
C LYS A 268 13.33 -1.42 16.73
N THR A 269 13.74 -2.26 15.78
CA THR A 269 15.09 -2.26 15.21
C THR A 269 15.02 -2.56 13.71
N PRO A 270 15.99 -2.11 12.91
CA PRO A 270 16.02 -2.41 11.48
C PRO A 270 15.99 -3.91 11.16
N SER A 271 16.67 -4.73 11.96
CA SER A 271 16.71 -6.19 11.81
C SER A 271 15.35 -6.86 12.03
N CYS A 272 14.46 -6.28 12.85
CA CYS A 272 13.10 -6.80 13.04
C CYS A 272 12.26 -6.74 11.78
N SER A 273 12.56 -5.83 10.85
CA SER A 273 11.80 -5.67 9.61
C SER A 273 12.38 -6.48 8.45
N PHE A 274 13.70 -6.66 8.36
CA PHE A 274 14.30 -7.18 7.13
C PHE A 274 14.00 -8.67 6.88
N LEU A 275 14.47 -9.55 7.76
CA LEU A 275 14.38 -11.00 7.56
C LEU A 275 12.93 -11.54 7.60
N PRO A 276 12.05 -11.08 8.51
CA PRO A 276 10.68 -11.58 8.56
C PRO A 276 9.91 -11.32 7.27
N GLN A 277 10.10 -10.16 6.64
CA GLN A 277 9.42 -9.82 5.39
C GLN A 277 9.95 -10.65 4.21
N LEU A 278 11.27 -10.78 4.12
CA LEU A 278 11.94 -11.57 3.07
C LEU A 278 11.45 -13.03 3.05
N VAL A 279 11.22 -13.63 4.23
CA VAL A 279 10.77 -15.01 4.36
C VAL A 279 9.24 -15.15 4.27
N THR A 280 8.49 -14.25 4.90
CA THR A 280 7.03 -14.41 5.02
C THR A 280 6.32 -14.18 3.68
N ILE A 281 6.75 -13.18 2.90
CA ILE A 281 6.11 -12.82 1.63
C ILE A 281 6.06 -14.01 0.65
N PRO A 282 7.18 -14.64 0.26
CA PRO A 282 7.12 -15.78 -0.66
C PRO A 282 6.29 -16.94 -0.10
N ILE A 283 6.39 -17.23 1.20
CA ILE A 283 5.69 -18.36 1.82
C ILE A 283 4.18 -18.16 1.82
N VAL A 284 3.68 -17.06 2.37
CA VAL A 284 2.23 -16.93 2.57
C VAL A 284 1.51 -16.63 1.25
N PHE A 285 2.12 -15.87 0.34
CA PHE A 285 1.56 -15.63 -0.99
C PHE A 285 1.62 -16.89 -1.87
N GLY A 286 2.68 -17.70 -1.73
CA GLY A 286 2.79 -19.02 -2.35
C GLY A 286 1.69 -19.98 -1.89
N ILE A 287 1.42 -20.03 -0.58
CA ILE A 287 0.34 -20.87 0.00
C ILE A 287 -1.04 -20.37 -0.46
N THR A 288 -1.28 -19.06 -0.43
CA THR A 288 -2.59 -18.49 -0.82
C THR A 288 -2.88 -18.76 -2.29
N SER A 289 -1.89 -18.59 -3.17
CA SER A 289 -2.02 -18.91 -4.60
C SER A 289 -2.26 -20.41 -4.81
N PHE A 290 -1.60 -21.28 -4.04
CA PHE A 290 -1.82 -22.73 -4.12
C PHE A 290 -3.27 -23.10 -3.83
N ILE A 291 -3.83 -22.57 -2.73
CA ILE A 291 -5.24 -22.74 -2.38
C ILE A 291 -6.13 -22.32 -3.56
N GLY A 292 -5.82 -21.20 -4.20
CA GLY A 292 -6.60 -20.72 -5.34
C GLY A 292 -6.53 -21.59 -6.58
N ILE A 293 -5.34 -22.09 -6.93
CA ILE A 293 -5.16 -23.04 -8.04
C ILE A 293 -5.99 -24.30 -7.79
N MET A 294 -5.93 -24.87 -6.59
CA MET A 294 -6.65 -26.10 -6.29
C MET A 294 -8.17 -25.90 -6.29
N VAL A 295 -8.66 -24.77 -5.79
CA VAL A 295 -10.10 -24.47 -5.81
C VAL A 295 -10.62 -24.27 -7.24
N ALA A 296 -9.86 -23.58 -8.09
CA ALA A 296 -10.18 -23.46 -9.51
C ALA A 296 -10.11 -24.82 -10.25
N SER A 297 -9.17 -25.69 -9.86
CA SER A 297 -9.10 -27.06 -10.38
C SER A 297 -10.34 -27.87 -10.00
N ALA A 298 -10.75 -27.81 -8.73
CA ALA A 298 -11.96 -28.45 -8.24
C ALA A 298 -13.21 -27.94 -8.95
N SER A 299 -13.30 -26.65 -9.28
CA SER A 299 -14.44 -26.11 -10.03
C SER A 299 -14.55 -26.70 -11.44
N LYS A 300 -13.42 -27.00 -12.10
CA LYS A 300 -13.43 -27.62 -13.43
C LYS A 300 -14.05 -29.02 -13.40
N ALA A 301 -13.84 -29.78 -12.34
CA ALA A 301 -14.52 -31.06 -12.14
C ALA A 301 -16.03 -30.91 -11.87
N LEU A 302 -16.44 -29.82 -11.22
CA LEU A 302 -17.84 -29.58 -10.85
C LEU A 302 -18.69 -28.99 -11.98
N TYR A 303 -18.10 -28.08 -12.78
CA TYR A 303 -18.81 -27.23 -13.74
C TYR A 303 -18.28 -27.33 -15.17
N GLY A 304 -17.24 -28.14 -15.41
CA GLY A 304 -16.59 -28.26 -16.73
C GLY A 304 -15.62 -27.12 -17.08
N ALA A 305 -15.57 -26.05 -16.28
CA ALA A 305 -14.69 -24.91 -16.48
C ALA A 305 -13.95 -24.51 -15.18
N ALA A 306 -12.70 -24.07 -15.33
CA ALA A 306 -11.91 -23.54 -14.22
C ALA A 306 -12.35 -22.11 -13.90
N ILE A 307 -12.95 -21.93 -12.73
CA ILE A 307 -13.44 -20.66 -12.20
C ILE A 307 -12.38 -20.18 -11.21
N TRP A 308 -11.60 -19.20 -11.64
CA TRP A 308 -10.45 -18.67 -10.89
C TRP A 308 -10.85 -17.70 -9.78
N ASP A 309 -11.96 -17.01 -10.01
CA ASP A 309 -12.53 -16.08 -9.04
C ASP A 309 -13.30 -16.85 -7.96
N PRO A 310 -12.86 -16.80 -6.69
CA PRO A 310 -13.53 -17.49 -5.59
C PRO A 310 -14.96 -16.97 -5.36
N THR A 311 -15.25 -15.70 -5.65
CA THR A 311 -16.59 -15.14 -5.46
C THR A 311 -17.56 -15.74 -6.48
N GLN A 312 -17.12 -15.91 -7.73
CA GLN A 312 -17.91 -16.53 -8.81
C GLN A 312 -18.15 -18.03 -8.56
N LEU A 313 -17.16 -18.75 -8.01
CA LEU A 313 -17.36 -20.15 -7.65
C LEU A 313 -18.39 -20.30 -6.52
N LEU A 314 -18.33 -19.45 -5.49
CA LEU A 314 -19.32 -19.42 -4.41
C LEU A 314 -20.71 -19.02 -4.92
N ALA A 315 -20.80 -18.07 -5.87
CA ALA A 315 -22.04 -17.73 -6.55
C ALA A 315 -22.64 -18.96 -7.27
N SER A 316 -21.81 -19.75 -7.93
CA SER A 316 -22.23 -20.96 -8.64
C SER A 316 -22.77 -22.05 -7.70
N PHE A 317 -22.31 -22.09 -6.44
CA PHE A 317 -22.89 -22.96 -5.40
C PHE A 317 -24.30 -22.50 -4.97
N LEU A 318 -24.60 -21.20 -5.10
CA LEU A 318 -25.92 -20.65 -4.77
C LEU A 318 -26.93 -20.77 -5.93
N ASP A 319 -26.48 -20.85 -7.17
CA ASP A 319 -27.37 -20.90 -8.34
C ASP A 319 -28.00 -22.31 -8.56
N ASN A 320 -27.36 -23.37 -8.08
CA ASN A 320 -27.82 -24.76 -8.25
C ASN A 320 -28.69 -25.27 -7.09
N GLN A 321 -29.91 -24.74 -6.95
CA GLN A 321 -30.89 -25.11 -5.90
C GLN A 321 -30.25 -25.33 -4.51
N PRO A 322 -29.84 -24.26 -3.82
CA PRO A 322 -28.94 -24.38 -2.70
C PRO A 322 -29.64 -24.93 -1.46
N THR A 323 -29.11 -26.01 -0.90
CA THR A 323 -29.54 -26.53 0.41
C THR A 323 -29.26 -25.51 1.52
N HIS A 324 -29.97 -25.60 2.65
CA HIS A 324 -29.72 -24.74 3.81
C HIS A 324 -28.24 -24.79 4.27
N GLY A 325 -27.61 -25.96 4.22
CA GLY A 325 -26.18 -26.13 4.52
C GLY A 325 -25.27 -25.42 3.52
N THR A 326 -25.58 -25.47 2.22
CA THR A 326 -24.81 -24.76 1.19
C THR A 326 -24.88 -23.25 1.40
N ARG A 327 -26.06 -22.72 1.70
CA ARG A 327 -26.27 -21.29 1.97
C ARG A 327 -25.47 -20.83 3.19
N ALA A 328 -25.52 -21.59 4.28
CA ALA A 328 -24.73 -21.31 5.49
C ALA A 328 -23.22 -21.35 5.20
N GLY A 329 -22.74 -22.37 4.48
CA GLY A 329 -21.34 -22.48 4.10
C GLY A 329 -20.85 -21.28 3.27
N VAL A 330 -21.61 -20.90 2.23
CA VAL A 330 -21.28 -19.72 1.42
C VAL A 330 -21.31 -18.44 2.27
N PHE A 331 -22.25 -18.29 3.20
CA PHE A 331 -22.30 -17.11 4.08
C PHE A 331 -21.04 -16.99 4.94
N PHE A 332 -20.65 -18.04 5.65
CA PHE A 332 -19.49 -17.98 6.55
C PHE A 332 -18.16 -17.81 5.81
N ILE A 333 -18.00 -18.48 4.67
CA ILE A 333 -16.80 -18.29 3.83
C ILE A 333 -16.76 -16.87 3.29
N SER A 334 -17.88 -16.37 2.75
CA SER A 334 -17.96 -15.00 2.22
C SER A 334 -17.73 -13.96 3.31
N ALA A 335 -18.19 -14.18 4.54
CA ALA A 335 -17.91 -13.31 5.67
C ALA A 335 -16.40 -13.27 6.02
N GLY A 336 -15.73 -14.43 6.01
CA GLY A 336 -14.29 -14.52 6.20
C GLY A 336 -13.50 -13.80 5.10
N LEU A 337 -13.89 -13.99 3.83
CA LEU A 337 -13.30 -13.28 2.69
C LEU A 337 -13.60 -11.78 2.72
N CYS A 338 -14.80 -11.36 3.14
CA CYS A 338 -15.17 -9.96 3.32
C CYS A 338 -14.27 -9.28 4.36
N LEU A 339 -14.04 -9.94 5.50
CA LEU A 339 -13.11 -9.44 6.52
C LEU A 339 -11.68 -9.36 5.99
N ALA A 340 -11.25 -10.37 5.23
CA ALA A 340 -9.94 -10.41 4.59
C ALA A 340 -9.76 -9.19 3.67
N GLN A 341 -10.78 -8.92 2.87
CA GLN A 341 -10.78 -7.87 1.86
C GLN A 341 -10.82 -6.46 2.48
N LEU A 342 -11.64 -6.28 3.52
CA LEU A 342 -11.69 -5.06 4.31
C LEU A 342 -10.32 -4.76 4.93
N GLY A 343 -9.70 -5.75 5.57
CA GLY A 343 -8.40 -5.54 6.22
C GLY A 343 -7.27 -5.20 5.25
N VAL A 344 -7.21 -5.84 4.06
CA VAL A 344 -6.21 -5.47 3.03
C VAL A 344 -6.46 -4.04 2.57
N ASN A 345 -7.72 -3.71 2.28
CA ASN A 345 -8.02 -2.42 1.69
C ASN A 345 -7.69 -1.23 2.61
N ILE A 346 -7.93 -1.40 3.91
CA ILE A 346 -7.55 -0.39 4.90
C ILE A 346 -6.02 -0.30 5.04
N ALA A 347 -5.33 -1.43 5.20
CA ALA A 347 -3.90 -1.46 5.44
C ALA A 347 -3.07 -0.95 4.25
N ALA A 348 -3.27 -1.57 3.09
CA ALA A 348 -2.40 -1.43 1.94
C ALA A 348 -2.76 -0.22 1.07
N ASN A 349 -4.02 0.20 1.08
CA ASN A 349 -4.51 1.24 0.17
C ASN A 349 -4.94 2.51 0.90
N SER A 350 -5.80 2.40 1.91
CA SER A 350 -6.31 3.59 2.61
C SER A 350 -5.24 4.31 3.41
N VAL A 351 -4.48 3.58 4.23
CA VAL A 351 -3.40 4.18 5.05
C VAL A 351 -2.28 4.71 4.15
N SER A 352 -1.92 3.96 3.11
CA SER A 352 -0.91 4.38 2.14
C SER A 352 -1.34 5.62 1.36
N ALA A 353 -2.55 5.67 0.82
CA ALA A 353 -3.08 6.88 0.20
C ALA A 353 -3.11 8.06 1.19
N GLY A 354 -3.48 7.79 2.44
CA GLY A 354 -3.45 8.77 3.53
C GLY A 354 -2.07 9.39 3.75
N ASN A 355 -1.02 8.58 3.84
CA ASN A 355 0.36 9.06 4.00
C ASN A 355 0.84 9.87 2.80
N ASP A 356 0.52 9.45 1.57
CA ASP A 356 0.95 10.19 0.38
C ASP A 356 0.23 11.52 0.26
N MET A 357 -1.10 11.51 0.41
CA MET A 357 -1.90 12.73 0.26
C MET A 357 -1.63 13.72 1.38
N SER A 358 -1.30 13.24 2.59
CA SER A 358 -0.85 14.13 3.68
C SER A 358 0.51 14.75 3.34
N ALA A 359 1.36 14.13 2.53
CA ALA A 359 2.59 14.75 2.02
C ALA A 359 2.35 15.70 0.82
N LEU A 360 1.33 15.46 0.00
CA LEU A 360 0.96 16.35 -1.11
C LEU A 360 0.29 17.63 -0.63
N LEU A 361 -0.63 17.53 0.33
CA LEU A 361 -1.40 18.65 0.89
C LEU A 361 -1.42 18.60 2.43
N PRO A 362 -0.26 18.75 3.09
CA PRO A 362 -0.11 18.57 4.55
C PRO A 362 -0.97 19.51 5.39
N MET A 363 -1.30 20.68 4.86
CA MET A 363 -2.16 21.64 5.54
C MET A 363 -3.63 21.18 5.62
N LEU A 364 -4.08 20.34 4.69
CA LEU A 364 -5.50 20.03 4.49
C LEU A 364 -5.83 18.56 4.77
N ILE A 365 -4.87 17.67 4.53
CA ILE A 365 -5.07 16.22 4.53
C ILE A 365 -4.26 15.59 5.66
N ASN A 366 -4.95 14.89 6.55
CA ASN A 366 -4.37 13.92 7.46
C ASN A 366 -4.62 12.51 6.92
N ILE A 367 -4.00 11.49 7.52
CA ILE A 367 -4.11 10.11 7.05
C ILE A 367 -5.59 9.67 6.92
N ARG A 368 -6.45 10.05 7.87
CA ARG A 368 -7.88 9.69 7.85
C ARG A 368 -8.61 10.33 6.67
N ARG A 369 -8.43 11.64 6.45
CA ARG A 369 -9.01 12.38 5.33
C ARG A 369 -8.55 11.83 3.99
N GLY A 370 -7.26 11.49 3.86
CA GLY A 370 -6.73 10.86 2.66
C GLY A 370 -7.36 9.50 2.38
N GLY A 371 -7.64 8.70 3.41
CA GLY A 371 -8.41 7.46 3.28
C GLY A 371 -9.82 7.67 2.72
N TYR A 372 -10.55 8.68 3.20
CA TYR A 372 -11.87 9.04 2.65
C TYR A 372 -11.79 9.50 1.19
N ILE A 373 -10.77 10.29 0.83
CA ILE A 373 -10.55 10.70 -0.55
C ILE A 373 -10.27 9.48 -1.42
N ALA A 374 -9.44 8.53 -0.97
CA ALA A 374 -9.19 7.28 -1.69
C ALA A 374 -10.47 6.46 -1.90
N ALA A 375 -11.38 6.45 -0.92
CA ALA A 375 -12.67 5.77 -1.04
C ALA A 375 -13.61 6.41 -2.08
N ILE A 376 -13.59 7.74 -2.19
CA ILE A 376 -14.38 8.49 -3.19
C ILE A 376 -13.76 8.38 -4.59
N VAL A 377 -12.45 8.55 -4.70
CA VAL A 377 -11.76 8.43 -5.99
C VAL A 377 -11.86 6.99 -6.51
N GLY A 378 -11.73 6.00 -5.62
CA GLY A 378 -11.83 4.57 -5.95
C GLY A 378 -13.13 4.18 -6.65
N ILE A 379 -14.28 4.73 -6.23
CA ILE A 379 -15.56 4.49 -6.92
C ILE A 379 -15.62 5.21 -8.28
N CYS A 380 -15.09 6.44 -8.39
CA CYS A 380 -15.08 7.21 -9.64
C CYS A 380 -14.28 6.54 -10.76
N ILE A 381 -13.28 5.74 -10.43
CA ILE A 381 -12.45 4.99 -11.39
C ILE A 381 -13.21 3.85 -12.08
N CYS A 382 -14.40 3.48 -11.59
CA CYS A 382 -15.20 2.37 -12.11
C CYS A 382 -14.44 1.01 -12.09
N PRO A 383 -14.07 0.50 -10.90
CA PRO A 383 -13.22 -0.69 -10.76
C PRO A 383 -13.77 -1.95 -11.47
N TRP A 384 -15.09 -2.10 -11.57
CA TRP A 384 -15.73 -3.21 -12.30
C TRP A 384 -15.33 -3.26 -13.78
N LYS A 385 -15.06 -2.10 -14.42
CA LYS A 385 -14.58 -2.08 -15.81
C LYS A 385 -13.15 -2.57 -15.93
N LEU A 386 -12.31 -2.33 -14.92
CA LEU A 386 -10.94 -2.85 -14.87
C LEU A 386 -10.94 -4.37 -14.67
N LEU A 387 -11.85 -4.88 -13.83
CA LEU A 387 -11.99 -6.30 -13.52
C LEU A 387 -12.78 -7.10 -14.59
N SER A 388 -13.36 -6.43 -15.59
CA SER A 388 -14.14 -7.09 -16.66
C SER A 388 -13.35 -8.12 -17.48
N SER A 389 -12.01 -8.06 -17.46
CA SER A 389 -11.15 -9.04 -18.12
C SER A 389 -9.77 -9.08 -17.46
N SER A 390 -9.26 -10.29 -17.23
CA SER A 390 -7.90 -10.54 -16.72
C SER A 390 -6.82 -9.78 -17.52
N ASN A 391 -6.95 -9.76 -18.85
CA ASN A 391 -5.97 -9.09 -19.71
C ASN A 391 -5.95 -7.58 -19.51
N LYS A 392 -7.12 -6.95 -19.34
CA LYS A 392 -7.21 -5.50 -19.11
C LYS A 392 -6.60 -5.13 -17.75
N PHE A 393 -6.87 -5.95 -16.73
CA PHE A 393 -6.33 -5.75 -15.40
C PHE A 393 -4.80 -5.91 -15.36
N THR A 394 -4.26 -7.01 -15.89
CA THR A 394 -2.80 -7.23 -15.94
C THR A 394 -2.08 -6.15 -16.76
N THR A 395 -2.62 -5.78 -17.93
CA THR A 395 -2.03 -4.69 -18.75
C THR A 395 -1.96 -3.38 -17.99
N TYR A 396 -3.02 -3.07 -17.23
CA TYR A 396 -3.06 -1.88 -16.39
C TYR A 396 -2.01 -1.91 -15.27
N LEU A 397 -1.85 -3.04 -14.57
CA LEU A 397 -0.82 -3.19 -13.54
C LEU A 397 0.59 -3.03 -14.11
N SER A 398 0.88 -3.69 -15.23
CA SER A 398 2.17 -3.58 -15.92
C SER A 398 2.44 -2.16 -16.42
N ALA A 399 1.41 -1.42 -16.84
CA ALA A 399 1.57 -0.02 -17.24
C ALA A 399 2.07 0.88 -16.10
N TYR A 400 1.48 0.75 -14.91
CA TYR A 400 1.89 1.54 -13.76
C TYR A 400 3.23 1.09 -13.18
N SER A 401 3.51 -0.20 -13.27
CA SER A 401 4.77 -0.80 -12.86
C SER A 401 5.99 -0.17 -13.57
N VAL A 402 5.84 0.29 -14.82
CA VAL A 402 6.88 1.03 -15.55
C VAL A 402 7.38 2.26 -14.79
N PHE A 403 6.45 3.02 -14.18
CA PHE A 403 6.80 4.23 -13.44
C PHE A 403 7.37 3.88 -12.06
N LEU A 404 6.73 2.95 -11.36
CA LEU A 404 7.10 2.56 -9.99
C LEU A 404 8.45 1.85 -9.92
N SER A 405 8.72 0.93 -10.84
CA SER A 405 10.02 0.25 -10.93
C SER A 405 11.16 1.25 -11.11
N SER A 406 10.96 2.27 -11.94
CA SER A 406 11.93 3.34 -12.16
C SER A 406 12.14 4.18 -10.90
N PHE A 407 11.08 4.52 -10.15
CA PHE A 407 11.23 5.19 -8.86
C PHE A 407 11.99 4.32 -7.84
N ALA A 408 11.62 3.05 -7.73
CA ALA A 408 12.29 2.10 -6.84
C ALA A 408 13.79 1.99 -7.17
N GLY A 409 14.15 1.92 -8.45
CA GLY A 409 15.54 1.88 -8.90
C GLY A 409 16.34 3.10 -8.45
N VAL A 410 15.79 4.30 -8.62
CA VAL A 410 16.43 5.55 -8.16
C VAL A 410 16.60 5.58 -6.64
N ILE A 411 15.54 5.30 -5.89
CA ILE A 411 15.55 5.38 -4.41
C ILE A 411 16.54 4.37 -3.83
N VAL A 412 16.55 3.14 -4.34
CA VAL A 412 17.47 2.09 -3.87
C VAL A 412 18.92 2.44 -4.23
N ALA A 413 19.19 2.95 -5.44
CA ALA A 413 20.54 3.39 -5.83
C ALA A 413 21.04 4.56 -4.96
N ASP A 414 20.20 5.58 -4.78
CA ASP A 414 20.52 6.77 -3.98
C ASP A 414 20.87 6.37 -2.54
N TYR A 415 20.01 5.56 -1.91
CA TYR A 415 20.21 5.16 -0.53
C TYR A 415 21.41 4.22 -0.33
N TYR A 416 21.49 3.12 -1.09
CA TYR A 416 22.49 2.08 -0.81
C TYR A 416 23.88 2.40 -1.34
N ILE A 417 23.98 2.97 -2.55
CA ILE A 417 25.26 3.11 -3.25
C ILE A 417 25.77 4.56 -3.18
N VAL A 418 24.93 5.54 -3.51
CA VAL A 418 25.35 6.94 -3.59
C VAL A 418 25.57 7.51 -2.19
N ARG A 419 24.59 7.37 -1.30
CA ARG A 419 24.61 7.92 0.06
C ARG A 419 25.11 6.95 1.12
N LYS A 420 25.30 5.67 0.76
CA LYS A 420 25.80 4.60 1.64
C LYS A 420 25.03 4.49 2.95
N GLY A 421 23.71 4.57 2.87
CA GLY A 421 22.82 4.45 4.02
C GLY A 421 22.67 5.71 4.86
N TYR A 422 23.38 6.81 4.54
CA TYR A 422 23.31 8.08 5.30
C TYR A 422 22.25 9.04 4.72
N ILE A 423 21.30 9.46 5.56
CA ILE A 423 20.28 10.47 5.24
C ILE A 423 20.24 11.49 6.38
N LYS A 424 20.34 12.77 6.04
CA LYS A 424 20.24 13.88 6.98
C LYS A 424 18.78 14.25 7.23
N VAL A 425 18.16 13.63 8.24
CA VAL A 425 16.70 13.75 8.47
C VAL A 425 16.24 15.19 8.70
N ALA A 426 16.98 16.00 9.46
CA ALA A 426 16.58 17.38 9.74
C ALA A 426 16.39 18.21 8.45
N SER A 427 17.25 17.99 7.45
CA SER A 427 17.19 18.70 6.17
C SER A 427 16.02 18.25 5.27
N ILE A 428 15.44 17.07 5.49
CA ILE A 428 14.26 16.59 4.74
C ILE A 428 13.00 17.40 5.08
N TYR A 429 12.94 17.91 6.32
CA TYR A 429 11.83 18.70 6.83
C TYR A 429 12.10 20.22 6.80
N ASP A 430 13.21 20.64 6.19
CA ASP A 430 13.55 22.06 6.01
C ASP A 430 13.23 22.50 4.59
N TRP A 431 12.59 23.68 4.46
CA TRP A 431 12.30 24.31 3.16
C TRP A 431 13.35 25.33 2.77
N ARG A 432 14.23 25.74 3.69
CA ARG A 432 15.21 26.79 3.44
C ARG A 432 16.26 26.28 2.46
N PHE A 433 16.63 27.16 1.52
CA PHE A 433 17.67 26.87 0.53
C PHE A 433 19.06 26.77 1.17
N GLN A 434 19.35 27.64 2.14
CA GLN A 434 20.66 27.73 2.76
C GLN A 434 20.98 26.43 3.50
N ASN A 435 22.08 25.79 3.13
CA ASN A 435 22.59 24.56 3.73
C ASN A 435 21.65 23.34 3.66
N ASN A 436 20.72 23.30 2.71
CA ASN A 436 19.87 22.13 2.50
C ASN A 436 20.36 21.26 1.31
N PRO A 437 20.95 20.07 1.57
CA PRO A 437 21.47 19.17 0.54
C PRO A 437 20.39 18.60 -0.39
N TYR A 438 19.11 18.70 -0.02
CA TYR A 438 17.97 18.18 -0.78
C TYR A 438 17.23 19.25 -1.59
N TRP A 439 17.69 20.51 -1.55
CA TRP A 439 17.11 21.56 -2.37
C TRP A 439 17.50 21.42 -3.85
N PHE A 440 18.70 20.95 -4.18
CA PHE A 440 19.14 20.78 -5.57
C PHE A 440 18.86 22.04 -6.45
N TRP A 441 18.35 21.85 -7.67
CA TRP A 441 17.95 22.95 -8.55
C TRP A 441 16.49 23.32 -8.28
N LYS A 442 16.28 24.39 -7.49
CA LYS A 442 14.94 24.93 -7.14
C LYS A 442 13.99 23.90 -6.49
N GLY A 443 14.52 22.97 -5.70
CA GLY A 443 13.79 21.88 -5.04
C GLY A 443 13.66 20.60 -5.87
N ILE A 444 14.27 20.54 -7.07
CA ILE A 444 14.18 19.41 -8.00
C ILE A 444 15.56 18.79 -8.23
N SER A 445 15.65 17.48 -8.01
CA SER A 445 16.83 16.69 -8.34
C SER A 445 16.85 16.34 -9.83
N LEU A 446 17.60 17.10 -10.63
CA LEU A 446 17.80 16.78 -12.06
C LEU A 446 18.42 15.38 -12.24
N ARG A 447 19.25 14.93 -11.30
CA ARG A 447 19.84 13.58 -11.32
C ARG A 447 18.77 12.51 -11.16
N GLY A 448 17.91 12.65 -10.14
CA GLY A 448 16.82 11.71 -9.87
C GLY A 448 15.84 11.61 -11.04
N PHE A 449 15.42 12.76 -11.59
CA PHE A 449 14.50 12.79 -12.74
C PHE A 449 15.13 12.24 -14.02
N ALA A 450 16.39 12.56 -14.31
CA ALA A 450 17.08 12.01 -15.48
C ALA A 450 17.15 10.46 -15.41
N SER A 451 17.55 9.91 -14.26
CA SER A 451 17.59 8.45 -14.04
C SER A 451 16.22 7.79 -14.14
N TYR A 452 15.21 8.42 -13.56
CA TYR A 452 13.82 7.97 -13.65
C TYR A 452 13.32 7.93 -15.11
N ILE A 453 13.55 9.01 -15.87
CA ILE A 453 13.14 9.10 -17.27
C ILE A 453 13.87 8.03 -18.10
N LEU A 454 15.17 7.83 -17.88
CA LEU A 454 15.93 6.78 -18.57
C LEU A 454 15.37 5.37 -18.30
N GLY A 455 15.02 5.06 -17.04
CA GLY A 455 14.38 3.78 -16.71
C GLY A 455 13.01 3.60 -17.37
N MET A 456 12.19 4.66 -17.34
CA MET A 456 10.85 4.66 -17.91
C MET A 456 10.86 4.51 -19.45
N LEU A 457 11.78 5.19 -20.14
CA LEU A 457 11.85 5.23 -21.61
C LEU A 457 12.08 3.85 -22.24
N VAL A 458 12.73 2.93 -21.53
CA VAL A 458 12.98 1.57 -22.04
C VAL A 458 11.69 0.77 -22.21
N ASN A 459 10.68 1.04 -21.37
CA ASN A 459 9.43 0.29 -21.37
C ASN A 459 8.24 1.04 -21.98
N ILE A 460 8.31 2.38 -22.08
CA ILE A 460 7.17 3.21 -22.52
C ILE A 460 6.71 2.88 -23.94
N VAL A 461 7.63 2.49 -24.84
CA VAL A 461 7.29 2.10 -26.21
C VAL A 461 6.49 0.79 -26.22
N GLY A 462 6.89 -0.18 -25.41
CA GLY A 462 6.16 -1.45 -25.30
C GLY A 462 4.83 -1.30 -24.57
N LEU A 463 4.71 -0.34 -23.64
CA LEU A 463 3.43 0.04 -23.04
C LEU A 463 2.42 0.52 -24.09
N PHE A 464 2.82 1.40 -25.02
CA PHE A 464 1.92 1.80 -26.11
C PHE A 464 1.49 0.60 -26.96
N GLY A 465 2.38 -0.38 -27.16
CA GLY A 465 2.06 -1.66 -27.80
C GLY A 465 0.98 -2.45 -27.06
N ALA A 466 1.12 -2.59 -25.74
CA ALA A 466 0.13 -3.26 -24.90
C ALA A 466 -1.23 -2.56 -24.90
N CYS A 467 -1.26 -1.24 -25.09
CA CYS A 467 -2.50 -0.47 -25.27
C CYS A 467 -3.11 -0.57 -26.69
N GLY A 468 -2.50 -1.33 -27.61
CA GLY A 468 -3.00 -1.58 -28.96
C GLY A 468 -2.37 -0.72 -30.06
N ALA A 469 -1.35 0.08 -29.76
CA ALA A 469 -0.59 0.78 -30.79
C ALA A 469 0.34 -0.18 -31.55
N LYS A 470 0.62 0.13 -32.83
CA LYS A 470 1.61 -0.63 -33.61
C LYS A 470 3.02 -0.20 -33.20
N VAL A 471 3.76 -1.08 -32.54
CA VAL A 471 5.14 -0.85 -32.09
C VAL A 471 6.06 -2.00 -32.53
N PRO A 472 7.39 -1.79 -32.56
CA PRO A 472 8.33 -2.85 -32.90
C PRO A 472 8.18 -4.07 -31.98
N LYS A 473 8.32 -5.28 -32.54
CA LYS A 473 8.21 -6.53 -31.76
C LYS A 473 9.17 -6.56 -30.57
N SER A 474 10.38 -6.01 -30.74
CA SER A 474 11.36 -5.89 -29.66
C SER A 474 10.86 -5.07 -28.48
N ALA A 475 10.12 -3.99 -28.70
CA ALA A 475 9.55 -3.17 -27.64
C ALA A 475 8.49 -3.93 -26.83
N ASN A 476 7.65 -4.73 -27.50
CA ASN A 476 6.69 -5.61 -26.82
C ASN A 476 7.39 -6.68 -25.98
N THR A 477 8.49 -7.26 -26.50
CA THR A 477 9.28 -8.23 -25.74
C THR A 477 9.96 -7.61 -24.51
N LEU A 478 10.50 -6.40 -24.64
CA LEU A 478 11.10 -5.68 -23.50
C LEU A 478 10.05 -5.36 -22.42
N PHE A 479 8.83 -5.01 -22.80
CA PHE A 479 7.75 -4.74 -21.85
C PHE A 479 7.35 -5.95 -20.99
N ARG A 480 7.61 -7.17 -21.44
CA ARG A 480 7.43 -8.38 -20.61
C ARG A 480 8.37 -8.41 -19.41
N LEU A 481 9.48 -7.68 -19.48
CA LEU A 481 10.46 -7.51 -18.41
C LEU A 481 10.33 -6.14 -17.72
N ASN A 482 9.15 -5.49 -17.80
CA ASN A 482 8.99 -4.07 -17.48
C ASN A 482 9.63 -3.69 -16.13
N TYR A 483 9.33 -4.43 -15.05
CA TYR A 483 9.77 -4.05 -13.71
C TYR A 483 11.28 -4.14 -13.59
N PHE A 484 11.87 -5.26 -14.04
CA PHE A 484 13.32 -5.48 -13.93
C PHE A 484 14.11 -4.48 -14.77
N LEU A 485 13.70 -4.23 -16.02
CA LEU A 485 14.39 -3.28 -16.88
C LEU A 485 14.26 -1.85 -16.36
N GLY A 486 13.06 -1.44 -15.96
CA GLY A 486 12.83 -0.10 -15.41
C GLY A 486 13.67 0.14 -14.15
N PHE A 487 13.66 -0.83 -13.23
CA PHE A 487 14.46 -0.80 -12.02
C PHE A 487 15.96 -0.74 -12.31
N LEU A 488 16.50 -1.67 -13.11
CA LEU A 488 17.94 -1.78 -13.36
C LEU A 488 18.50 -0.57 -14.10
N VAL A 489 17.79 -0.07 -15.13
CA VAL A 489 18.23 1.08 -15.90
C VAL A 489 18.20 2.35 -15.06
N ALA A 490 17.14 2.57 -14.27
CA ALA A 490 17.07 3.68 -13.33
C ALA A 490 18.17 3.58 -12.25
N PHE A 491 18.39 2.39 -11.70
CA PHE A 491 19.41 2.14 -10.67
C PHE A 491 20.83 2.43 -11.19
N ILE A 492 21.21 1.85 -12.33
CA ILE A 492 22.55 2.01 -12.92
C ILE A 492 22.77 3.45 -13.38
N SER A 493 21.79 4.04 -14.08
CA SER A 493 21.91 5.43 -14.55
C SER A 493 22.05 6.41 -13.40
N HIS A 494 21.36 6.18 -12.28
CA HIS A 494 21.49 7.02 -11.09
C HIS A 494 22.89 6.97 -10.48
N ILE A 495 23.47 5.77 -10.37
CA ILE A 495 24.84 5.61 -9.89
C ILE A 495 25.83 6.35 -10.80
N ILE A 496 25.70 6.20 -12.11
CA ILE A 496 26.59 6.85 -13.09
C ILE A 496 26.46 8.38 -12.99
N ILE A 497 25.24 8.90 -13.03
CA ILE A 497 24.98 10.35 -12.99
C ILE A 497 25.49 10.95 -11.68
N CYS A 498 25.21 10.31 -10.53
CA CYS A 498 25.69 10.79 -9.24
C CYS A 498 27.20 10.62 -9.03
N ARG A 499 27.87 9.77 -9.83
CA ARG A 499 29.33 9.67 -9.81
C ARG A 499 30.01 10.76 -10.64
N VAL A 500 29.38 11.20 -11.72
CA VAL A 500 29.83 12.36 -12.52
C VAL A 500 29.47 13.67 -11.82
N TRP A 501 28.29 13.73 -11.19
CA TRP A 501 27.79 14.90 -10.47
C TRP A 501 27.40 14.53 -9.02
N PRO A 502 28.37 14.50 -8.09
CA PRO A 502 28.16 14.10 -6.70
C PRO A 502 27.05 14.85 -5.98
N VAL A 503 26.34 14.13 -5.11
CA VAL A 503 25.32 14.69 -4.22
C VAL A 503 25.93 15.16 -2.91
N GLU A 504 25.36 16.22 -2.35
CA GLU A 504 25.68 16.69 -1.01
C GLU A 504 25.01 15.77 0.03
N ALA A 505 25.59 15.70 1.24
CA ALA A 505 25.16 14.80 2.31
C ALA A 505 25.16 13.30 1.90
N ALA A 506 26.27 12.84 1.33
CA ALA A 506 26.58 11.43 1.17
C ALA A 506 27.52 10.99 2.30
N GLY A 507 27.27 9.83 2.92
CA GLY A 507 28.15 9.30 3.95
C GLY A 507 29.49 8.82 3.37
N ASP A 508 30.60 9.09 4.05
CA ASP A 508 31.92 8.59 3.65
C ASP A 508 31.99 7.06 3.73
N LYS A 509 31.35 6.49 4.76
CA LYS A 509 31.25 5.05 5.04
C LYS A 509 29.79 4.62 5.13
N TRP A 510 29.56 3.32 5.03
CA TRP A 510 28.24 2.73 5.21
C TRP A 510 27.70 3.01 6.61
N SER A 511 26.52 3.61 6.68
CA SER A 511 25.79 3.89 7.92
C SER A 511 24.86 2.71 8.23
N ALA A 512 25.23 1.93 9.24
CA ALA A 512 24.46 0.75 9.66
C ALA A 512 23.28 1.11 10.59
N GLU A 513 23.41 2.19 11.36
CA GLU A 513 22.45 2.68 12.34
C GLU A 513 22.06 4.11 12.03
N ALA A 514 20.91 4.53 12.56
CA ALA A 514 20.44 5.89 12.41
C ALA A 514 21.46 6.84 13.08
N PRO A 515 21.85 7.95 12.44
CA PRO A 515 22.62 8.99 13.11
C PRO A 515 21.88 9.49 14.37
N GLU A 516 22.61 9.83 15.43
CA GLU A 516 22.03 10.43 16.66
C GLU A 516 21.14 11.66 16.34
N GLU A 517 21.45 12.37 15.24
CA GLU A 517 20.68 13.49 14.71
C GLU A 517 19.18 13.19 14.53
N VAL A 518 18.79 11.93 14.26
CA VAL A 518 17.37 11.55 14.13
C VAL A 518 16.67 11.68 15.49
N GLU A 519 17.32 11.24 16.56
CA GLU A 519 16.80 11.34 17.92
C GLU A 519 16.82 12.79 18.40
N ASP A 520 17.89 13.53 18.09
CA ASP A 520 17.98 14.95 18.41
C ASP A 520 16.86 15.76 17.74
N TYR A 521 16.52 15.44 16.49
CA TYR A 521 15.41 16.06 15.79
C TYR A 521 14.07 15.79 16.49
N ILE A 522 13.83 14.55 16.93
CA ILE A 522 12.60 14.18 17.64
C ILE A 522 12.50 14.93 18.97
N VAL A 523 13.57 14.93 19.77
CA VAL A 523 13.59 15.63 21.08
C VAL A 523 13.41 17.13 20.90
N ALA A 524 14.10 17.75 19.94
CA ALA A 524 13.93 19.17 19.65
C ALA A 524 12.48 19.51 19.28
N ARG A 525 11.83 18.60 18.53
CA ARG A 525 10.45 18.77 18.10
C ARG A 525 9.45 18.63 19.24
N ASP A 526 9.65 17.67 20.13
CA ASP A 526 8.81 17.50 21.31
C ASP A 526 8.93 18.70 22.25
N LEU A 527 10.15 19.24 22.44
CA LEU A 527 10.36 20.47 23.18
C LEU A 527 9.68 21.69 22.54
N GLU A 528 9.69 21.80 21.20
CA GLU A 528 8.92 22.84 20.49
C GLU A 528 7.41 22.71 20.74
N ARG A 529 6.89 21.48 20.79
CA ARG A 529 5.47 21.19 21.05
C ARG A 529 5.11 21.54 22.50
N GLU A 530 5.91 21.14 23.46
CA GLU A 530 5.71 21.49 24.88
C GLU A 530 5.74 23.01 25.09
N LYS A 531 6.66 23.72 24.43
CA LYS A 531 6.70 25.19 24.43
C LYS A 531 5.49 25.82 23.74
N ALA A 532 5.01 25.22 22.66
CA ALA A 532 3.81 25.70 21.98
C ALA A 532 2.56 25.51 22.86
N ALA A 533 2.43 24.34 23.49
CA ALA A 533 1.34 23.99 24.40
C ALA A 533 1.34 24.85 25.67
N SER A 534 2.52 25.10 26.27
CA SER A 534 2.63 26.02 27.41
C SER A 534 2.36 27.47 27.04
N SER A 535 2.75 27.91 25.83
CA SER A 535 2.43 29.26 25.34
C SER A 535 0.96 29.45 24.91
N SER A 536 0.18 28.36 24.77
CA SER A 536 -1.27 28.45 24.55
C SER A 536 -2.10 28.51 25.84
N VAL A 537 -1.49 28.28 27.01
CA VAL A 537 -2.15 28.46 28.31
C VAL A 537 -2.37 29.95 28.63
N ASP A 538 -1.63 30.87 27.99
CA ASP A 538 -1.81 32.32 28.14
C ASP A 538 -2.91 32.92 27.24
N SER A 539 -3.68 32.11 26.50
CA SER A 539 -4.88 32.60 25.82
C SER A 539 -6.11 32.28 26.65
N VAL A 540 -6.62 33.28 27.36
CA VAL A 540 -7.91 33.28 28.09
C VAL A 540 -8.98 32.57 27.25
N GLU A 541 -9.45 31.41 27.73
CA GLU A 541 -10.59 30.71 27.14
C GLU A 541 -11.89 31.41 27.55
N TYR A 542 -12.67 31.79 26.55
CA TYR A 542 -14.05 32.25 26.73
C TYR A 542 -14.98 31.15 26.25
N ILE A 543 -15.81 30.62 27.16
CA ILE A 543 -16.99 29.81 26.82
C ILE A 543 -18.21 30.68 27.13
N ASP A 544 -19.08 30.90 26.15
CA ASP A 544 -20.29 31.75 26.25
C ASP A 544 -20.07 33.19 26.77
N GLY A 545 -18.88 33.77 26.54
CA GLY A 545 -18.63 35.19 26.76
C GLY A 545 -18.32 35.60 28.22
N LEU A 546 -18.05 34.65 29.12
CA LEU A 546 -17.56 34.94 30.48
C LEU A 546 -16.15 34.37 30.70
N GLN A 547 -15.32 35.16 31.40
CA GLN A 547 -13.94 34.81 31.75
C GLN A 547 -13.96 33.88 32.98
N ILE A 548 -13.31 32.73 32.88
CA ILE A 548 -13.15 31.78 33.99
C ILE A 548 -11.79 32.06 34.65
N ASP A 549 -11.79 32.45 35.92
CA ASP A 549 -10.57 32.52 36.73
C ASP A 549 -10.16 31.10 37.13
N GLU A 550 -9.14 30.52 36.47
CA GLU A 550 -8.55 29.27 36.92
C GLU A 550 -7.56 29.51 38.07
N LYS A 551 -7.80 28.84 39.21
CA LYS A 551 -6.78 28.67 40.25
C LYS A 551 -5.69 27.71 39.73
N PRO A 552 -4.40 28.04 39.86
CA PRO A 552 -3.34 27.22 39.30
C PRO A 552 -3.20 25.90 40.07
N VAL A 553 -3.19 24.78 39.33
CA VAL A 553 -2.76 23.46 39.81
C VAL A 553 -1.23 23.47 39.90
N LYS A 554 -0.69 23.40 41.13
CA LYS A 554 0.76 23.30 41.37
C LYS A 554 1.32 22.04 40.72
N THR A 555 2.36 22.19 39.91
CA THR A 555 3.12 21.07 39.33
C THR A 555 4.36 20.77 40.17
N LYS A 556 4.90 19.55 40.09
CA LYS A 556 6.09 19.06 40.83
C LYS A 556 7.35 19.93 40.67
N ALA A 557 7.39 20.84 39.70
CA ALA A 557 8.45 21.82 39.54
C ALA A 557 8.42 22.95 40.60
N ASP A 558 7.24 23.23 41.18
CA ASP A 558 7.08 24.24 42.23
C ASP A 558 7.49 23.71 43.62
N GLU A 559 7.36 22.40 43.86
CA GLU A 559 7.86 21.76 45.09
C GLU A 559 9.40 21.82 45.17
N ALA A 560 10.10 21.59 44.05
CA ALA A 560 11.56 21.68 43.98
C ALA A 560 12.12 23.10 44.18
N LYS A 561 11.34 24.14 43.88
CA LYS A 561 11.71 25.54 44.18
C LYS A 561 11.49 25.91 45.64
N THR A 562 10.57 25.25 46.32
CA THR A 562 10.26 25.51 47.74
C THR A 562 11.36 24.96 48.65
N ASP A 563 11.97 23.82 48.28
CA ASP A 563 13.07 23.20 49.05
C ASP A 563 14.39 23.98 48.96
N ILE A 564 14.65 24.68 47.86
CA ILE A 564 15.87 25.50 47.68
C ILE A 564 15.78 26.83 48.45
N GLN A 565 14.56 27.33 48.71
CA GLN A 565 14.34 28.53 49.52
C GLN A 565 14.32 28.29 51.04
N GLN A 566 14.40 27.05 51.51
CA GLN A 566 14.54 26.73 52.94
C GLN A 566 15.99 26.47 53.37
N ILE A 567 16.95 26.47 52.44
CA ILE A 567 18.39 26.21 52.70
C ILE A 567 19.27 27.46 52.48
N LEU A 568 18.67 28.59 52.07
CA LEU A 568 19.28 29.93 52.07
C LEU A 568 18.51 30.83 53.03
#